data_AF-A0A7S4LFK4-F1
#
_entry.id   AF-A0A7S4LFK4-F1
#
_cell.length_a   1.000
_cell.length_b   1.000
_cell.length_c   1.000
_cell.angle_alpha   90.00
_cell.angle_beta   90.00
_cell.angle_gamma   90.00
#
_symmetry.space_group_name_H-M   'P 1'
#
loop_
_entity.id
_entity.type
_entity.pdbx_description
1 polymer ?
#
loop_
_entity_poly.entity_id
_entity_poly.type
_entity_poly.pdbx_seq_one_letter_code
_entity_poly.pdbx_strand_id
1 'polypeptide(L)'
;VRGQCGRYMNLVLELGTLKARGSADSDQAKAFLERKGLLLEGEWELMVPGNRDITVCMWIGTILHEAYEDGLVSMEGLRILMSCLEKLQGLTYDLNVKLPLPYAGLVVLLVKVLLVAGCTEMGMQMAMDRHNAPGMGTVETILWAVVNFLCTGFLVCCFQGLIDLQAVLENPFGRLETHFATENQFYAMRRLASAFSQPEAYLPARTSS
;
A
#
# COMPACT_ATOMS: atom_id res chain seq x y z
N VAL A 1 -5.94 12.80 -27.64
CA VAL A 1 -6.99 11.99 -26.97
C VAL A 1 -6.48 10.63 -26.45
N ARG A 2 -6.49 9.52 -27.22
CA ARG A 2 -6.22 8.16 -26.68
C ARG A 2 -4.88 8.01 -25.92
N GLY A 3 -3.78 8.46 -26.52
CA GLY A 3 -2.45 8.40 -25.89
C GLY A 3 -2.34 9.26 -24.61
N GLN A 4 -2.97 10.43 -24.60
CA GLN A 4 -3.01 11.32 -23.42
C GLN A 4 -3.83 10.70 -22.29
N CYS A 5 -5.02 10.16 -22.57
CA CYS A 5 -5.83 9.47 -21.57
C CYS A 5 -5.08 8.27 -20.98
N GLY A 6 -4.40 7.47 -21.83
CA GLY A 6 -3.60 6.35 -21.37
C GLY A 6 -2.44 6.77 -20.46
N ARG A 7 -1.74 7.88 -20.78
CA ARG A 7 -0.70 8.44 -19.91
C ARG A 7 -1.29 8.90 -18.57
N TYR A 8 -2.39 9.65 -18.60
CA TYR A 8 -3.03 10.15 -17.38
C TYR A 8 -3.60 9.04 -16.50
N MET A 9 -4.16 7.97 -17.07
CA MET A 9 -4.59 6.81 -16.28
C MET A 9 -3.42 6.16 -15.53
N ASN A 10 -2.28 5.99 -16.20
CA ASN A 10 -1.06 5.51 -15.54
C ASN A 10 -0.56 6.49 -14.47
N LEU A 11 -0.64 7.79 -14.73
CA LEU A 11 -0.28 8.83 -13.77
C LEU A 11 -1.18 8.80 -12.52
N VAL A 12 -2.49 8.65 -12.66
CA VAL A 12 -3.45 8.52 -11.54
C VAL A 12 -3.09 7.32 -10.65
N LEU A 13 -2.82 6.16 -11.26
CA LEU A 13 -2.46 4.96 -10.51
C LEU A 13 -1.14 5.13 -9.76
N GLU A 14 -0.11 5.70 -10.40
CA GLU A 14 1.18 5.95 -9.75
C GLU A 14 1.04 6.98 -8.62
N LEU A 15 0.29 8.06 -8.83
CA LEU A 15 -0.04 9.03 -7.79
C LEU A 15 -0.80 8.39 -6.63
N GLY A 16 -1.77 7.51 -6.90
CA GLY A 16 -2.49 6.74 -5.88
C GLY A 16 -1.55 5.88 -5.04
N THR A 17 -0.61 5.17 -5.67
CA THR A 17 0.40 4.38 -4.93
C THR A 17 1.38 5.25 -4.14
N LEU A 18 1.82 6.38 -4.68
CA LEU A 18 2.68 7.34 -3.99
C LEU A 18 1.95 7.99 -2.80
N LYS A 19 0.64 8.20 -2.92
CA LYS A 19 -0.25 8.71 -1.86
C LYS A 19 -0.41 7.69 -0.74
N ALA A 20 -0.67 6.43 -1.07
CA ALA A 20 -0.68 5.33 -0.09
C ALA A 20 0.65 5.23 0.68
N ARG A 21 1.78 5.43 -0.02
CA ARG A 21 3.13 5.51 0.56
C ARG A 21 3.40 6.78 1.40
N GLY A 22 2.52 7.77 1.40
CA GLY A 22 2.72 9.05 2.08
C GLY A 22 3.77 9.95 1.43
N SER A 23 4.05 9.75 0.14
CA SER A 23 5.11 10.44 -0.60
C SER A 23 4.61 11.26 -1.80
N ALA A 24 3.28 11.32 -2.02
CA ALA A 24 2.67 11.93 -3.20
C ALA A 24 3.07 13.38 -3.46
N ASP A 25 3.37 14.17 -2.42
CA ASP A 25 3.74 15.58 -2.56
C ASP A 25 5.25 15.84 -2.44
N SER A 26 6.07 14.78 -2.37
CA SER A 26 7.52 14.93 -2.24
C SER A 26 8.21 15.26 -3.57
N ASP A 27 9.32 15.98 -3.52
CA ASP A 27 10.16 16.23 -4.71
C ASP A 27 10.68 14.93 -5.33
N GLN A 28 10.87 13.90 -4.50
CA GLN A 28 11.24 12.56 -4.97
C GLN A 28 10.14 11.93 -5.83
N ALA A 29 8.87 12.13 -5.47
CA ALA A 29 7.73 11.67 -6.26
C ALA A 29 7.67 12.40 -7.60
N LYS A 30 7.86 13.73 -7.61
CA LYS A 30 7.94 14.53 -8.85
C LYS A 30 9.03 13.98 -9.79
N ALA A 31 10.26 13.88 -9.29
CA ALA A 31 11.41 13.39 -10.08
C ALA A 31 11.23 11.94 -10.55
N PHE A 32 10.52 11.11 -9.79
CA PHE A 32 10.19 9.74 -10.19
C PHE A 32 9.19 9.70 -11.35
N LEU A 33 8.13 10.51 -11.29
CA LEU A 33 7.11 10.58 -12.34
C LEU A 33 7.65 11.19 -13.64
N GLU A 34 8.51 12.21 -13.53
CA GLU A 34 9.23 12.81 -14.66
C GLU A 34 10.15 11.79 -15.34
N ARG A 35 10.97 11.04 -14.57
CA ARG A 35 11.82 9.98 -15.12
C ARG A 35 11.02 8.88 -15.81
N LYS A 36 9.81 8.57 -15.35
CA LYS A 36 8.91 7.62 -16.01
C LYS A 36 8.27 8.17 -17.29
N GLY A 37 8.37 9.48 -17.55
CA GLY A 37 7.72 10.16 -18.66
C GLY A 37 6.20 10.28 -18.48
N LEU A 38 5.72 10.23 -17.25
CA LEU A 38 4.29 10.36 -16.94
C LEU A 38 3.87 11.80 -16.72
N LEU A 39 4.82 12.66 -16.39
CA LEU A 39 4.61 14.07 -16.11
C LEU A 39 5.25 14.93 -17.22
N LEU A 40 4.48 15.88 -17.76
CA LEU A 40 5.00 16.90 -18.66
C LEU A 40 5.40 18.15 -17.87
N GLU A 41 6.20 19.00 -18.50
CA GLU A 41 6.66 20.26 -17.92
C GLU A 41 5.46 21.15 -17.51
N GLY A 42 5.48 21.66 -16.28
CA GLY A 42 4.43 22.51 -15.73
C GLY A 42 3.17 21.78 -15.21
N GLU A 43 2.97 20.50 -15.51
CA GLU A 43 1.77 19.78 -15.04
C GLU A 43 1.78 19.61 -13.52
N TRP A 44 2.94 19.44 -12.90
CA TRP A 44 3.06 19.25 -11.46
C TRP A 44 2.53 20.46 -10.67
N GLU A 45 2.84 21.64 -11.15
CA GLU A 45 2.46 22.91 -10.54
C GLU A 45 0.95 23.19 -10.66
N LEU A 46 0.30 22.61 -11.68
CA LEU A 46 -1.15 22.71 -11.89
C LEU A 46 -1.95 21.72 -11.03
N MET A 47 -1.31 20.70 -10.48
CA MET A 47 -1.97 19.71 -9.61
C MET A 47 -2.10 20.22 -8.17
N VAL A 48 -3.23 19.91 -7.53
CA VAL A 48 -3.49 20.33 -6.14
C VAL A 48 -2.72 19.44 -5.16
N PRO A 49 -1.84 19.99 -4.30
CA PRO A 49 -1.14 19.22 -3.28
C PRO A 49 -2.10 18.41 -2.39
N GLY A 50 -1.71 17.19 -2.03
CA GLY A 50 -2.52 16.24 -1.26
C GLY A 50 -3.60 15.50 -2.05
N ASN A 51 -4.06 16.04 -3.19
CA ASN A 51 -5.11 15.47 -4.03
C ASN A 51 -4.76 15.51 -5.53
N ARG A 52 -3.48 15.30 -5.84
CA ARG A 52 -2.95 15.33 -7.21
C ARG A 52 -3.61 14.30 -8.12
N ASP A 53 -3.90 13.12 -7.58
CA ASP A 53 -4.66 12.04 -8.21
C ASP A 53 -6.03 12.50 -8.71
N ILE A 54 -6.77 13.25 -7.87
CA ILE A 54 -8.08 13.80 -8.22
C ILE A 54 -7.96 14.83 -9.34
N THR A 55 -6.94 15.71 -9.30
CA THR A 55 -6.73 16.69 -10.37
C THR A 55 -6.54 16.01 -11.73
N VAL A 56 -5.74 14.95 -11.79
CA VAL A 56 -5.51 14.21 -13.04
C VAL A 56 -6.77 13.47 -13.50
N CYS A 57 -7.57 12.89 -12.58
CA CYS A 57 -8.87 12.33 -12.92
C CYS A 57 -9.79 13.37 -13.58
N MET A 58 -9.84 14.59 -13.04
CA MET A 58 -10.63 15.68 -13.62
C MET A 58 -10.17 16.03 -15.05
N TRP A 59 -8.85 16.09 -15.30
CA TRP A 59 -8.32 16.30 -16.66
C TRP A 59 -8.74 15.20 -17.63
N ILE A 60 -8.74 13.93 -17.20
CA ILE A 60 -9.25 12.82 -18.03
C ILE A 60 -10.73 13.04 -18.35
N GLY A 61 -11.54 13.39 -17.35
CA GLY A 61 -12.97 13.69 -17.53
C GLY A 61 -13.22 14.80 -18.55
N THR A 62 -12.46 15.90 -18.46
CA THR A 62 -12.53 17.01 -19.43
C THR A 62 -12.20 16.54 -20.85
N ILE A 63 -11.10 15.79 -21.03
CA ILE A 63 -10.70 15.28 -22.35
C ILE A 63 -11.75 14.32 -22.93
N LEU A 64 -12.37 13.49 -22.09
CA LEU A 64 -13.45 12.58 -22.52
C LEU A 64 -14.70 13.35 -22.95
N HIS A 65 -15.04 14.43 -22.24
CA HIS A 65 -16.17 15.28 -22.59
C HIS A 65 -15.91 16.05 -23.89
N GLU A 66 -14.72 16.63 -24.07
CA GLU A 66 -14.31 17.26 -25.34
C GLU A 66 -14.37 16.26 -26.51
N ALA A 67 -13.90 15.03 -26.31
CA ALA A 67 -13.98 13.99 -27.34
C ALA A 67 -15.44 13.59 -27.68
N TYR A 68 -16.38 13.77 -26.76
CA TYR A 68 -17.80 13.57 -27.03
C TYR A 68 -18.38 14.72 -27.84
N GLU A 69 -18.10 15.98 -27.46
CA GLU A 69 -18.52 17.17 -28.20
C GLU A 69 -17.99 17.17 -29.64
N ASP A 70 -16.76 16.67 -29.84
CA ASP A 70 -16.14 16.47 -31.15
C ASP A 70 -16.71 15.28 -31.94
N GLY A 71 -17.66 14.54 -31.38
CA GLY A 71 -18.29 13.37 -32.01
C GLY A 71 -17.38 12.14 -32.13
N LEU A 72 -16.25 12.09 -31.43
CA LEU A 72 -15.32 10.96 -31.43
C LEU A 72 -15.80 9.79 -30.57
N VAL A 73 -16.69 10.07 -29.60
CA VAL A 73 -17.24 9.10 -28.65
C VAL A 73 -18.75 9.26 -28.61
N SER A 74 -19.50 8.14 -28.58
CA SER A 74 -20.95 8.18 -28.38
C SER A 74 -21.29 8.52 -26.92
N MET A 75 -22.50 9.02 -26.66
CA MET A 75 -22.94 9.30 -25.28
C MET A 75 -22.86 8.05 -24.37
N GLU A 76 -23.17 6.88 -24.91
CA GLU A 76 -23.05 5.61 -24.18
C GLU A 76 -21.58 5.27 -23.89
N GLY A 77 -20.69 5.48 -24.86
CA GLY A 77 -19.25 5.32 -24.66
C GLY A 77 -18.71 6.26 -23.58
N LEU A 78 -19.15 7.53 -23.58
CA LEU A 78 -18.77 8.50 -22.56
C LEU A 78 -19.21 8.05 -21.16
N ARG A 79 -20.46 7.58 -21.00
CA ARG A 79 -20.97 7.07 -19.72
C ARG A 79 -20.15 5.92 -19.18
N ILE A 80 -19.79 4.95 -20.03
CA ILE A 80 -18.95 3.82 -19.64
C ILE A 80 -17.58 4.31 -19.19
N LEU A 81 -16.94 5.20 -19.95
CA LEU A 81 -15.61 5.71 -19.64
C LEU A 81 -15.59 6.54 -18.33
N MET A 82 -16.61 7.35 -18.11
CA MET A 82 -16.76 8.11 -16.85
C MET A 82 -16.98 7.17 -15.66
N SER A 83 -17.80 6.12 -15.80
CA SER A 83 -17.97 5.12 -14.74
C SER A 83 -16.67 4.37 -14.43
N CYS A 84 -15.86 4.06 -15.44
CA CYS A 84 -14.52 3.49 -15.24
C CYS A 84 -13.59 4.46 -14.49
N LEU A 85 -13.65 5.75 -14.79
CA LEU A 85 -12.86 6.78 -14.12
C LEU A 85 -13.27 6.94 -12.65
N GLU A 86 -14.56 6.94 -12.35
CA GLU A 86 -15.08 6.95 -10.97
C GLU A 86 -14.61 5.72 -10.18
N LYS A 87 -14.65 4.53 -10.79
CA LYS A 87 -14.12 3.31 -10.17
C LYS A 87 -12.62 3.40 -9.92
N LEU A 88 -11.86 3.94 -10.87
CA LEU A 88 -10.43 4.17 -10.70
C LEU A 88 -10.15 5.10 -9.52
N GLN A 89 -10.88 6.21 -9.44
CA GLN A 89 -10.77 7.15 -8.32
C GLN A 89 -11.13 6.48 -6.98
N GLY A 90 -12.23 5.72 -6.94
CA GLY A 90 -12.63 4.95 -5.75
C GLY A 90 -11.53 3.99 -5.31
N LEU A 91 -10.95 3.23 -6.23
CA LEU A 91 -9.83 2.33 -5.92
C LEU A 91 -8.61 3.09 -5.39
N THR A 92 -8.26 4.26 -5.96
CA THR A 92 -7.16 5.07 -5.43
C THR A 92 -7.42 5.62 -4.03
N TYR A 93 -8.69 5.90 -3.71
CA TYR A 93 -9.09 6.33 -2.36
C TYR A 93 -9.01 5.18 -1.36
N ASP A 94 -9.49 4.00 -1.74
CA ASP A 94 -9.44 2.79 -0.91
C ASP A 94 -8.00 2.41 -0.55
N LEU A 95 -7.03 2.64 -1.45
CA LEU A 95 -5.60 2.46 -1.19
C LEU A 95 -5.06 3.36 -0.05
N ASN A 96 -5.73 4.46 0.26
CA ASN A 96 -5.31 5.43 1.27
C ASN A 96 -6.05 5.28 2.61
N VAL A 97 -7.00 4.35 2.72
CA VAL A 97 -7.72 4.11 3.97
C VAL A 97 -6.78 3.43 4.96
N LYS A 98 -6.33 4.20 5.96
CA LYS A 98 -5.45 3.72 7.04
C LYS A 98 -6.26 3.42 8.29
N LEU A 99 -5.78 2.45 9.06
CA LEU A 99 -6.26 2.22 10.42
C LEU A 99 -6.03 3.50 11.25
N PRO A 100 -6.97 3.90 12.12
CA PRO A 100 -6.75 5.03 13.01
C PRO A 100 -5.50 4.80 13.87
N LEU A 101 -4.56 5.73 13.82
CA LEU A 101 -3.33 5.72 14.64
C LEU A 101 -3.57 5.39 16.12
N PRO A 102 -4.59 5.95 16.82
CA PRO A 102 -4.82 5.62 18.22
C PRO A 102 -5.18 4.14 18.44
N TYR A 103 -5.85 3.50 17.48
CA TYR A 103 -6.22 2.09 17.58
C TYR A 103 -4.97 1.20 17.51
N ALA A 104 -4.12 1.40 16.49
CA ALA A 104 -2.88 0.65 16.34
C ALA A 104 -1.95 0.85 17.56
N GLY A 105 -1.83 2.09 18.04
CA GLY A 105 -1.04 2.41 19.22
C GLY A 105 -1.54 1.72 20.50
N LEU A 106 -2.86 1.65 20.68
CA LEU A 106 -3.46 0.98 21.85
C LEU A 106 -3.19 -0.53 21.84
N VAL A 107 -3.30 -1.18 20.68
CA VAL A 107 -2.99 -2.62 20.54
C VAL A 107 -1.52 -2.90 20.89
N VAL A 108 -0.59 -2.11 20.35
CA VAL A 108 0.84 -2.25 20.65
C VAL A 108 1.14 -2.03 22.13
N LEU A 109 0.51 -1.00 22.74
CA LEU A 109 0.65 -0.73 24.17
C LEU A 109 0.14 -1.91 25.01
N LEU A 110 -1.04 -2.44 24.69
CA LEU A 110 -1.66 -3.56 25.42
C LEU A 110 -0.78 -4.81 25.39
N VAL A 111 -0.25 -5.17 24.21
CA VAL A 111 0.65 -6.32 24.06
C VAL A 111 1.94 -6.10 24.86
N LYS A 112 2.53 -4.90 24.80
CA LYS A 112 3.74 -4.59 25.58
C LYS A 112 3.50 -4.64 27.09
N VAL A 113 2.36 -4.13 27.57
CA VAL A 113 1.98 -4.21 28.99
C VAL A 113 1.80 -5.67 29.42
N LEU A 114 1.15 -6.51 28.60
CA LEU A 114 1.00 -7.93 28.86
C LEU A 114 2.35 -8.65 28.95
N LEU A 115 3.28 -8.34 28.04
CA LEU A 115 4.64 -8.92 28.06
C LEU A 115 5.40 -8.52 29.32
N VAL A 116 5.37 -7.24 29.72
CA VAL A 116 6.03 -6.77 30.94
C VAL A 116 5.42 -7.42 32.19
N ALA A 117 4.08 -7.51 32.26
CA ALA A 117 3.39 -8.16 33.37
C ALA A 117 3.77 -9.65 33.47
N GLY A 118 3.76 -10.38 32.35
CA GLY A 118 4.16 -11.79 32.29
C GLY A 118 5.62 -12.02 32.69
N CYS A 119 6.55 -11.16 32.24
CA CYS A 119 7.95 -11.23 32.67
C CYS A 119 8.12 -10.97 34.16
N THR A 120 7.33 -10.04 34.73
CA THR A 120 7.36 -9.72 36.16
C THR A 120 6.81 -10.86 37.00
N GLU A 121 5.69 -11.46 36.58
CA GLU A 121 5.08 -12.61 37.24
C GLU A 121 6.03 -13.80 37.26
N MET A 122 6.65 -14.13 36.12
CA MET A 122 7.65 -15.20 36.03
C MET A 122 8.86 -14.93 36.94
N GLY A 123 9.35 -13.69 36.96
CA GLY A 123 10.44 -13.30 37.86
C GLY A 123 10.08 -13.45 39.34
N MET A 124 8.84 -13.11 39.71
CA MET A 124 8.34 -13.30 41.07
C MET A 124 8.18 -14.78 41.43
N GLN A 125 7.63 -15.60 40.54
CA GLN A 125 7.49 -17.05 40.75
C GLN A 125 8.87 -17.70 40.99
N MET A 126 9.86 -17.39 40.14
CA MET A 126 11.22 -17.88 40.31
C MET A 126 11.86 -17.46 41.65
N ALA A 127 11.58 -16.24 42.12
CA ALA A 127 12.07 -15.76 43.41
C ALA A 127 11.38 -16.49 44.58
N MET A 128 10.07 -16.74 44.49
CA MET A 128 9.30 -17.47 45.50
C MET A 128 9.71 -18.93 45.58
N ASP A 129 9.90 -19.61 44.44
CA ASP A 129 10.31 -21.02 44.41
C ASP A 129 11.69 -21.21 45.04
N ARG A 130 12.61 -20.27 44.78
CA ARG A 130 13.93 -20.25 45.43
C ARG A 130 13.86 -20.03 46.94
N HIS A 131 12.91 -19.21 47.40
CA HIS A 131 12.72 -18.95 48.83
C HIS A 131 12.08 -20.14 49.56
N ASN A 132 11.11 -20.80 48.93
CA ASN A 132 10.33 -21.88 49.52
C ASN A 132 11.06 -23.24 49.51
N ALA A 133 11.97 -23.48 48.56
CA ALA A 133 12.71 -24.73 48.44
C ALA A 133 14.24 -24.53 48.49
N PRO A 134 14.82 -24.08 49.62
CA PRO A 134 16.25 -23.80 49.75
C PRO A 134 17.15 -25.04 49.61
N GLY A 135 16.58 -26.25 49.51
CA GLY A 135 17.27 -27.53 49.37
C GLY A 135 17.02 -28.30 48.07
N MET A 136 16.25 -27.74 47.10
CA MET A 136 16.21 -28.33 45.76
C MET A 136 17.62 -28.30 45.16
N GLY A 137 18.04 -29.39 44.52
CA GLY A 137 19.34 -29.47 43.90
C GLY A 137 19.52 -28.30 42.94
N THR A 138 20.68 -27.62 43.01
CA THR A 138 21.02 -26.48 42.14
C THR A 138 20.75 -26.76 40.67
N VAL A 139 20.87 -28.01 40.24
CA VAL A 139 20.63 -28.45 38.86
C VAL A 139 19.15 -28.37 38.45
N GLU A 140 18.20 -28.78 39.30
CA GLU A 140 16.76 -28.77 38.97
C GLU A 140 16.22 -27.34 38.89
N THR A 141 16.62 -26.48 39.83
CA THR A 141 16.24 -25.05 39.82
C THR A 141 16.80 -24.33 38.60
N ILE A 142 18.04 -24.64 38.19
CA ILE A 142 18.64 -24.08 36.97
C ILE A 142 17.88 -24.58 35.73
N LEU A 143 17.56 -25.86 35.65
CA LEU A 143 16.86 -26.43 34.50
C LEU A 143 15.45 -25.84 34.34
N TRP A 144 14.71 -25.69 35.46
CA TRP A 144 13.39 -25.08 35.46
C TRP A 144 13.45 -23.58 35.07
N ALA A 145 14.44 -22.85 35.58
CA ALA A 145 14.70 -21.46 35.19
C ALA A 145 14.98 -21.32 33.69
N VAL A 146 15.80 -22.21 33.13
CA VAL A 146 16.11 -22.22 31.69
C VAL A 146 14.88 -22.52 30.85
N VAL A 147 14.06 -23.51 31.24
CA VAL A 147 12.82 -23.85 30.52
C VAL A 147 11.84 -22.67 30.52
N ASN A 148 11.61 -22.04 31.67
CA ASN A 148 10.73 -20.86 31.74
C ASN A 148 11.27 -19.69 30.93
N PHE A 149 12.57 -19.42 31.00
CA PHE A 149 13.19 -18.38 30.17
C PHE A 149 13.00 -18.64 28.68
N LEU A 150 13.17 -19.89 28.22
CA LEU A 150 12.93 -20.28 26.83
C LEU A 150 11.46 -20.12 26.43
N CYS A 151 10.52 -20.55 27.28
CA CYS A 151 9.08 -20.42 27.02
C CYS A 151 8.65 -18.95 26.96
N THR A 152 9.09 -18.11 27.90
CA THR A 152 8.80 -16.67 27.90
C THR A 152 9.47 -15.99 26.70
N GLY A 153 10.72 -16.33 26.39
CA GLY A 153 11.43 -15.83 25.21
C GLY A 153 10.69 -16.17 23.91
N PHE A 154 10.19 -17.40 23.78
CA PHE A 154 9.37 -17.81 22.64
C PHE A 154 8.08 -17.00 22.53
N LEU A 155 7.34 -16.82 23.63
CA LEU A 155 6.13 -16.00 23.65
C LEU A 155 6.39 -14.54 23.27
N VAL A 156 7.46 -13.94 23.80
CA VAL A 156 7.88 -12.59 23.43
C VAL A 156 8.18 -12.50 21.93
N CYS A 157 8.92 -13.47 21.37
CA CYS A 157 9.19 -13.52 19.93
C CYS A 157 7.90 -13.63 19.10
N CYS A 158 6.93 -14.44 19.52
CA CYS A 158 5.64 -14.58 18.82
C CYS A 158 4.85 -13.26 18.84
N PHE A 159 4.72 -12.62 19.99
CA PHE A 159 3.96 -11.36 20.10
C PHE A 159 4.66 -10.19 19.40
N GLN A 160 5.99 -10.09 19.52
CA GLN A 160 6.77 -9.10 18.80
C GLN A 160 6.68 -9.33 17.29
N GLY A 161 6.81 -10.57 16.82
CA GLY A 161 6.61 -10.93 15.42
C GLY A 161 5.21 -10.59 14.91
N LEU A 162 4.18 -10.71 15.76
CA LEU A 162 2.82 -10.29 15.42
C LEU A 162 2.70 -8.77 15.22
N ILE A 163 3.35 -7.99 16.08
CA ILE A 163 3.42 -6.52 15.97
C ILE A 163 4.17 -6.12 14.69
N ASP A 164 5.31 -6.77 14.42
CA ASP A 164 6.10 -6.49 13.23
C ASP A 164 5.33 -6.86 11.96
N LEU A 165 4.60 -7.98 11.98
CA LEU A 165 3.72 -8.38 10.88
C LEU A 165 2.59 -7.38 10.67
N GLN A 166 1.96 -6.89 11.74
CA GLN A 166 0.97 -5.82 11.66
C GLN A 166 1.56 -4.56 11.02
N ALA A 167 2.77 -4.15 11.40
CA ALA A 167 3.43 -2.96 10.85
C ALA A 167 3.75 -3.12 9.35
N VAL A 168 4.13 -4.32 8.91
CA VAL A 168 4.33 -4.62 7.48
C VAL A 168 3.00 -4.59 6.71
N LEU A 169 1.94 -5.16 7.28
CA LEU A 169 0.61 -5.21 6.66
C LEU A 169 -0.11 -3.85 6.65
N GLU A 170 0.24 -2.93 7.56
CA GLU A 170 -0.33 -1.59 7.60
C GLU A 170 -0.02 -0.79 6.32
N ASN A 171 1.14 -1.03 5.69
CA ASN A 171 1.48 -0.43 4.41
C ASN A 171 2.10 -1.46 3.44
N PRO A 172 1.26 -2.22 2.73
CA PRO A 172 1.72 -3.28 1.83
C PRO A 172 2.34 -2.73 0.53
N PHE A 173 2.44 -1.40 0.38
CA PHE A 173 3.03 -0.72 -0.76
C PHE A 173 4.40 -0.11 -0.47
N GLY A 174 4.99 -0.34 0.71
CA GLY A 174 6.33 0.19 1.03
C GLY A 174 7.46 -0.40 0.17
N ARG A 175 8.70 -0.35 0.67
CA ARG A 175 9.90 -0.81 -0.07
C ARG A 175 10.45 -2.18 0.36
N LEU A 176 9.75 -2.92 1.23
CA LEU A 176 10.18 -4.26 1.65
C LEU A 176 9.92 -5.29 0.55
N GLU A 177 10.73 -6.34 0.50
CA GLU A 177 10.61 -7.43 -0.50
C GLU A 177 9.27 -8.18 -0.41
N THR A 178 8.62 -8.14 0.76
CA THR A 178 7.32 -8.76 1.02
C THR A 178 6.13 -7.93 0.53
N HIS A 179 6.37 -6.71 0.04
CA HIS A 179 5.32 -5.82 -0.44
C HIS A 179 4.91 -6.12 -1.89
N PHE A 180 3.76 -5.60 -2.30
CA PHE A 180 3.24 -5.85 -3.64
C PHE A 180 4.20 -5.32 -4.72
N ALA A 181 4.57 -6.20 -5.65
CA ALA A 181 5.32 -5.88 -6.86
C ALA A 181 4.44 -5.08 -7.86
N THR A 182 4.21 -3.82 -7.52
CA THR A 182 3.41 -2.88 -8.32
C THR A 182 4.01 -2.62 -9.70
N GLU A 183 5.33 -2.76 -9.85
CA GLU A 183 6.05 -2.52 -11.12
C GLU A 183 5.55 -3.40 -12.27
N ASN A 184 5.24 -4.66 -12.02
CA ASN A 184 4.77 -5.59 -13.06
C ASN A 184 3.37 -5.21 -13.58
N GLN A 185 2.50 -4.74 -12.67
CA GLN A 185 1.15 -4.27 -13.03
C GLN A 185 1.23 -2.97 -13.84
N PHE A 186 2.10 -2.05 -13.43
CA PHE A 186 2.34 -0.81 -14.17
C PHE A 186 2.97 -1.06 -15.54
N TYR A 187 3.89 -2.02 -15.66
CA TYR A 187 4.46 -2.40 -16.95
C TYR A 187 3.38 -2.94 -17.91
N ALA A 188 2.47 -3.79 -17.41
CA ALA A 188 1.36 -4.29 -18.20
C ALA A 188 0.42 -3.17 -18.68
N MET A 189 0.06 -2.23 -17.79
CA MET A 189 -0.79 -1.10 -18.15
C MET A 189 -0.11 -0.14 -19.12
N ARG A 190 1.19 0.13 -18.94
CA ARG A 190 1.97 0.96 -19.88
C ARG A 190 2.06 0.31 -21.25
N ARG A 191 2.29 -1.01 -21.30
CA ARG A 191 2.30 -1.77 -22.56
C ARG A 191 0.94 -1.70 -23.26
N LEU A 192 -0.15 -1.86 -22.51
CA LEU A 192 -1.51 -1.77 -23.03
C LEU A 192 -1.85 -0.34 -23.51
N ALA A 193 -1.47 0.70 -22.78
CA ALA A 193 -1.61 2.09 -23.22
C ALA A 193 -0.81 2.39 -24.50
N SER A 194 0.44 1.89 -24.58
CA SER A 194 1.26 2.02 -25.78
C SER A 194 0.67 1.28 -26.98
N ALA A 195 0.08 0.11 -26.76
CA ALA A 195 -0.60 -0.65 -27.79
C ALA A 195 -1.81 0.12 -28.36
N PHE A 196 -2.61 0.78 -27.50
CA PHE A 196 -3.74 1.59 -27.94
C PHE A 196 -3.34 2.89 -28.67
N SER A 197 -2.09 3.33 -28.53
CA SER A 197 -1.56 4.45 -29.30
C SER A 197 -1.12 4.06 -30.72
N GLN A 198 -0.98 2.76 -31.01
CA GLN A 198 -0.61 2.21 -32.32
C GLN A 198 -1.84 1.53 -32.97
N PRO A 199 -2.59 2.22 -33.84
CA PRO A 199 -3.87 1.71 -34.36
C PRO A 199 -3.76 0.44 -35.23
N GLU A 200 -2.58 0.11 -35.76
CA GLU A 200 -2.42 -0.99 -36.73
C GLU A 200 -2.24 -2.38 -36.10
N ALA A 201 -1.93 -2.48 -34.80
CA ALA A 201 -1.51 -3.75 -34.19
C ALA A 201 -2.65 -4.60 -33.58
N TYR A 202 -3.90 -4.11 -33.54
CA TYR A 202 -4.89 -4.63 -32.58
C TYR A 202 -6.30 -4.96 -33.11
N LEU A 203 -6.52 -4.96 -34.42
CA LEU A 203 -7.67 -5.71 -34.94
C LEU A 203 -7.23 -7.16 -35.10
N PRO A 204 -7.66 -8.12 -34.24
CA PRO A 204 -7.69 -9.50 -34.71
C PRO A 204 -8.45 -9.45 -36.04
N ALA A 205 -7.81 -9.96 -37.09
CA ALA A 205 -8.35 -9.94 -38.45
C ALA A 205 -9.85 -10.20 -38.35
N ARG A 206 -10.68 -9.21 -38.71
CA ARG A 206 -12.13 -9.41 -38.79
C ARG A 206 -12.29 -10.63 -39.69
N THR A 207 -12.59 -11.77 -39.11
CA THR A 207 -13.02 -12.94 -39.86
C THR A 207 -14.34 -12.52 -40.46
N SER A 208 -14.29 -12.11 -41.72
CA SER A 208 -15.45 -11.82 -42.55
C SER A 208 -16.28 -13.09 -42.61
N SER A 209 -17.34 -13.14 -41.82
CA SER A 209 -18.46 -14.06 -41.97
C SER A 209 -19.63 -13.31 -42.55
#